data_AF-A0A3N5NGA6-F1
#
_entry.id   AF-A0A3N5NGA6-F1
#
_cell.length_a   1.000
_cell.length_b   1.000
_cell.length_c   1.000
_cell.angle_alpha   90.00
_cell.angle_beta   90.00
_cell.angle_gamma   90.00
#
_symmetry.space_group_name_H-M   'P 1'
#
loop_
_entity.id
_entity.type
_entity.pdbx_description
1 polymer ?
#
loop_
_entity_poly.entity_id
_entity_poly.type
_entity_poly.pdbx_seq_one_letter_code
_entity_poly.pdbx_strand_id
1 'polypeptide(L)'
;MSEPQNSASTGSERKVDLREVERLVTAIEDDLAKVRSGSADVQALRDEVDSLKQLLDSGATTHEPVHDRLRSLHGLLDTLVDDAIQGARYVAEIGRMLGM
;
A
#
# COMPACT_ATOMS: atom_id res chain seq x y z
N MET A 1 -46.50 11.97 12.12
CA MET A 1 -45.62 11.28 13.07
C MET A 1 -44.19 11.52 12.60
N SER A 2 -43.42 12.29 13.35
CA SER A 2 -42.00 12.57 13.11
C SER A 2 -41.13 11.44 13.66
N GLU A 3 -40.13 11.04 12.87
CA GLU A 3 -38.74 10.54 13.13
C GLU A 3 -38.37 9.72 14.39
N PRO A 4 -37.21 9.00 14.44
CA PRO A 4 -36.19 8.68 13.42
C PRO A 4 -35.78 7.18 13.44
N GLN A 5 -34.92 6.74 12.51
CA GLN A 5 -33.82 5.81 12.86
C GLN A 5 -32.74 5.73 11.76
N ASN A 6 -31.70 6.52 12.01
CA ASN A 6 -30.30 6.22 11.71
C ASN A 6 -30.02 4.71 11.58
N SER A 7 -29.58 4.28 10.40
CA SER A 7 -28.79 3.05 10.23
C SER A 7 -27.46 3.42 9.58
N ALA A 8 -26.66 4.21 10.30
CA ALA A 8 -25.21 4.06 10.24
C ALA A 8 -24.87 2.62 10.67
N SER A 9 -23.91 2.01 9.96
CA SER A 9 -23.30 0.68 10.22
C SER A 9 -23.83 -0.49 9.39
N THR A 10 -23.75 -0.41 8.06
CA THR A 10 -23.39 -1.61 7.29
C THR A 10 -21.87 -1.64 7.19
N GLY A 11 -21.25 -2.60 7.86
CA GLY A 11 -19.81 -2.73 8.05
C GLY A 11 -19.01 -2.33 6.81
N SER A 12 -18.24 -1.25 6.93
CA SER A 12 -17.15 -0.99 6.00
C SER A 12 -16.10 -2.05 6.30
N GLU A 13 -16.26 -3.24 5.72
CA GLU A 13 -15.10 -4.02 5.31
C GLU A 13 -14.24 -3.00 4.56
N ARG A 14 -13.13 -2.55 5.18
CA ARG A 14 -12.25 -1.54 4.59
C ARG A 14 -11.66 -2.17 3.33
N LYS A 15 -12.40 -2.10 2.23
CA LYS A 15 -11.91 -2.45 0.92
C LYS A 15 -10.79 -1.47 0.66
N VAL A 16 -9.57 -2.01 0.54
CA VAL A 16 -8.38 -1.26 0.16
C VAL A 16 -8.72 -0.40 -1.05
N ASP A 17 -8.58 0.92 -0.92
CA ASP A 17 -8.85 1.84 -2.03
C ASP A 17 -7.71 1.72 -3.05
N LEU A 18 -7.98 1.06 -4.17
CA LEU A 18 -7.01 0.83 -5.25
C LEU A 18 -6.40 2.14 -5.77
N ARG A 19 -7.15 3.26 -5.75
CA ARG A 19 -6.63 4.58 -6.14
C ARG A 19 -5.65 5.14 -5.13
N GLU A 20 -5.85 4.83 -3.85
CA GLU A 20 -4.95 5.25 -2.79
C GLU A 20 -3.65 4.44 -2.85
N VAL A 21 -3.76 3.14 -3.11
CA VAL A 21 -2.62 2.25 -3.38
C VAL A 21 -1.81 2.73 -4.57
N GLU A 22 -2.45 3.09 -5.68
CA GLU A 22 -1.77 3.58 -6.89
C GLU A 22 -0.94 4.85 -6.62
N ARG A 23 -1.51 5.80 -5.84
CA ARG A 23 -0.79 7.01 -5.42
C ARG A 23 0.41 6.68 -4.54
N LEU A 24 0.22 5.75 -3.60
CA LEU A 24 1.27 5.31 -2.68
C LEU A 24 2.42 4.62 -3.42
N VAL A 25 2.10 3.70 -4.32
CA VAL A 25 3.05 3.00 -5.20
C VAL A 25 3.88 4.01 -5.98
N THR A 26 3.24 4.99 -6.62
CA THR A 26 3.93 6.04 -7.38
C THR A 26 4.87 6.87 -6.50
N ALA A 27 4.45 7.22 -5.27
CA ALA A 27 5.30 7.96 -4.33
C ALA A 27 6.52 7.14 -3.89
N ILE A 28 6.31 5.85 -3.62
CA ILE A 28 7.38 4.91 -3.27
C ILE A 28 8.36 4.77 -4.44
N GLU A 29 7.89 4.63 -5.69
CA GLU A 29 8.75 4.59 -6.88
C GLU A 29 9.63 5.84 -7.02
N ASP A 30 9.04 7.03 -6.86
CA ASP A 30 9.74 8.31 -7.00
C ASP A 30 10.82 8.48 -5.92
N ASP A 31 10.53 8.07 -4.68
CA ASP A 31 11.52 8.07 -3.62
C ASP A 31 12.59 7.00 -3.81
N LEU A 32 12.21 5.79 -4.24
CA LEU A 32 13.17 4.73 -4.58
C LEU A 32 14.08 5.16 -5.73
N ALA A 33 13.61 5.95 -6.69
CA ALA A 33 14.45 6.48 -7.77
C ALA A 33 15.52 7.47 -7.26
N LYS A 34 15.23 8.17 -6.16
CA LYS A 34 16.19 9.08 -5.48
C LYS A 34 17.16 8.32 -4.58
N VAL A 35 16.77 7.15 -4.07
CA VAL A 35 17.62 6.30 -3.25
C VAL A 35 18.73 5.70 -4.10
N ARG A 36 19.97 6.16 -3.86
CA ARG A 36 21.20 5.56 -4.43
C ARG A 36 21.63 4.26 -3.76
N SER A 37 20.94 3.86 -2.70
CA SER A 37 21.27 2.64 -1.95
C SER A 37 21.00 1.42 -2.82
N GLY A 38 22.07 0.70 -3.16
CA GLY A 38 22.03 -0.53 -3.96
C GLY A 38 21.91 -1.79 -3.11
N SER A 39 21.22 -1.72 -1.96
CA SER A 39 20.95 -2.91 -1.16
C SER A 39 20.02 -3.86 -1.93
N ALA A 40 20.23 -5.17 -1.75
CA ALA A 40 19.36 -6.21 -2.30
C ALA A 40 17.90 -6.00 -1.88
N ASP A 41 17.68 -5.48 -0.66
CA ASP A 41 16.35 -5.20 -0.12
C ASP A 41 15.64 -4.05 -0.86
N VAL A 42 16.38 -3.01 -1.26
CA VAL A 42 15.84 -1.90 -2.05
C VAL A 42 15.47 -2.37 -3.45
N GLN A 43 16.24 -3.29 -4.03
CA GLN A 43 15.90 -3.88 -5.32
C GLN A 43 14.64 -4.75 -5.21
N ALA A 44 14.52 -5.58 -4.16
CA ALA A 44 13.32 -6.36 -3.89
C ALA A 44 12.08 -5.47 -3.70
N LEU A 45 12.23 -4.33 -3.02
CA LEU A 45 11.15 -3.37 -2.87
C LEU A 45 10.73 -2.75 -4.22
N ARG A 46 11.68 -2.39 -5.09
CA ARG A 46 11.38 -1.90 -6.44
C ARG A 46 10.63 -2.95 -7.26
N ASP A 47 11.05 -4.21 -7.20
CA ASP A 47 10.41 -5.31 -7.94
C ASP A 47 8.97 -5.57 -7.45
N GLU A 48 8.72 -5.46 -6.14
CA GLU A 48 7.38 -5.62 -5.55
C GLU A 48 6.46 -4.43 -5.89
N VAL A 49 7.01 -3.21 -5.88
CA VAL A 49 6.29 -1.98 -6.25
C VAL A 49 5.90 -2.02 -7.73
N ASP A 50 6.82 -2.41 -8.62
CA ASP A 50 6.54 -2.56 -10.06
C ASP A 50 5.47 -3.66 -10.30
N SER A 51 5.58 -4.79 -9.58
CA SER A 51 4.58 -5.86 -9.64
C SER A 51 3.18 -5.39 -9.18
N LEU A 52 3.12 -4.60 -8.11
CA LEU A 52 1.86 -4.03 -7.62
C LEU A 52 1.27 -3.03 -8.62
N LYS A 53 2.10 -2.20 -9.24
CA LYS A 53 1.69 -1.29 -10.30
C LYS A 53 1.15 -2.01 -11.52
N GLN A 54 1.86 -3.03 -12.00
CA GLN A 54 1.39 -3.86 -13.12
C GLN A 54 0.05 -4.53 -12.80
N LEU A 55 -0.14 -5.00 -11.57
CA LEU A 55 -1.40 -5.59 -11.13
C LEU A 55 -2.55 -4.57 -11.15
N LEU A 56 -2.31 -3.33 -10.69
CA LEU A 56 -3.28 -2.23 -10.74
C LEU A 56 -3.61 -1.83 -12.18
N ASP A 57 -2.58 -1.69 -13.03
CA ASP A 57 -2.71 -1.29 -14.45
C ASP A 57 -3.39 -2.37 -15.31
N SER A 58 -3.18 -3.65 -14.97
CA SER A 58 -3.85 -4.79 -15.59
C SER A 58 -5.36 -4.86 -15.31
N GLY A 59 -5.91 -3.91 -14.54
CA GLY A 59 -7.33 -3.82 -14.25
C GLY A 59 -7.79 -4.86 -13.23
N ALA A 60 -6.97 -5.10 -12.18
CA ALA A 60 -7.31 -5.99 -11.09
C ALA A 60 -8.75 -5.74 -10.60
N THR A 61 -9.65 -6.66 -10.94
CA THR A 61 -11.07 -6.59 -10.56
C THR A 61 -11.28 -7.08 -9.12
N THR A 62 -10.24 -7.69 -8.53
CA THR A 62 -10.27 -8.36 -7.24
C THR A 62 -9.32 -7.67 -6.26
N HIS A 63 -9.80 -7.37 -5.06
CA HIS A 63 -9.05 -6.66 -4.02
C HIS A 63 -8.05 -7.57 -3.26
N GLU A 64 -8.25 -8.90 -3.26
CA GLU A 64 -7.37 -9.87 -2.62
C GLU A 64 -5.90 -9.81 -3.08
N PRO A 65 -5.59 -9.92 -4.39
CA PRO A 65 -4.20 -9.93 -4.84
C PRO A 65 -3.51 -8.58 -4.57
N VAL A 66 -4.24 -7.47 -4.59
CA VAL A 66 -3.70 -6.15 -4.24
C VAL A 66 -3.39 -6.07 -2.74
N HIS A 67 -4.29 -6.57 -1.91
CA HIS A 67 -4.12 -6.60 -0.46
C HIS A 67 -2.93 -7.47 -0.01
N ASP A 68 -2.75 -8.65 -0.60
CA ASP A 68 -1.59 -9.51 -0.32
C ASP A 68 -0.27 -8.86 -0.73
N ARG A 69 -0.25 -8.17 -1.88
CA ARG A 69 0.92 -7.44 -2.37
C ARG A 69 1.26 -6.26 -1.46
N LEU A 70 0.26 -5.47 -1.04
CA LEU A 70 0.47 -4.42 -0.03
C LEU A 70 1.04 -4.96 1.27
N ARG A 71 0.60 -6.14 1.71
CA ARG A 71 1.13 -6.79 2.92
C ARG A 71 2.59 -7.20 2.75
N SER A 72 2.97 -7.73 1.59
CA SER A 72 4.37 -8.02 1.24
C SER A 72 5.21 -6.73 1.27
N LEU A 73 4.70 -5.69 0.62
CA LEU A 73 5.36 -4.37 0.51
C LEU A 73 5.53 -3.71 1.88
N HIS A 74 4.54 -3.85 2.78
CA HIS A 74 4.64 -3.44 4.18
C HIS A 74 5.80 -4.13 4.90
N GLY A 75 5.95 -5.45 4.76
CA GLY A 75 7.03 -6.20 5.42
C GLY A 75 8.43 -5.84 4.90
N LEU A 76 8.56 -5.63 3.59
CA LEU A 76 9.81 -5.17 2.97
C LEU A 76 10.17 -3.75 3.44
N LEU A 77 9.19 -2.84 3.47
CA LEU A 77 9.40 -1.49 3.97
C LEU A 77 9.73 -1.47 5.46
N ASP A 78 9.09 -2.31 6.28
CA ASP A 78 9.36 -2.43 7.71
C ASP A 78 10.80 -2.89 7.98
N THR A 79 11.30 -3.80 7.15
CA THR A 79 12.71 -4.23 7.19
C THR A 79 13.67 -3.10 6.78
N LEU A 80 13.24 -2.26 5.83
CA LEU A 80 14.00 -1.13 5.29
C LEU A 80 13.83 0.18 6.09
N VAL A 81 12.99 0.21 7.14
CA VAL A 81 12.74 1.40 7.98
C VAL A 81 14.04 1.99 8.52
N ASP A 82 15.00 1.13 8.86
CA ASP A 82 16.30 1.51 9.40
C ASP A 82 17.26 2.10 8.34
N ASP A 83 17.11 1.69 7.06
CA ASP A 83 18.05 2.03 5.98
C ASP A 83 17.54 3.12 5.01
N ALA A 84 16.22 3.30 4.90
CA ALA A 84 15.60 4.20 3.92
C ALA A 84 14.86 5.36 4.59
N ILE A 85 15.29 6.59 4.30
CA ILE A 85 14.57 7.80 4.72
C ILE A 85 13.18 7.77 4.05
N GLN A 86 12.12 7.80 4.87
CA GLN A 86 10.68 7.64 4.57
C GLN A 86 10.10 6.21 4.70
N GLY A 87 10.90 5.15 4.94
CA GLY A 87 10.37 3.78 5.11
C GLY A 87 9.26 3.70 6.17
N ALA A 88 9.48 4.31 7.34
CA ALA A 88 8.51 4.30 8.45
C ALA A 88 7.18 4.98 8.11
N ARG A 89 7.21 5.99 7.23
CA ARG A 89 5.98 6.67 6.78
C ARG A 89 5.18 5.74 5.89
N TYR A 90 5.81 5.10 4.93
CA TYR A 90 5.15 4.19 4.01
C TYR A 90 4.59 2.96 4.74
N VAL A 91 5.31 2.39 5.70
CA VAL A 91 4.80 1.32 6.57
C VAL A 91 3.52 1.75 7.28
N ALA A 92 3.52 2.91 7.94
CA ALA A 92 2.34 3.41 8.65
C ALA A 92 1.16 3.70 7.72
N GLU A 93 1.42 4.16 6.50
CA GLU A 93 0.38 4.46 5.51
C GLU A 93 -0.23 3.17 4.95
N ILE A 94 0.59 2.18 4.60
CA ILE A 94 0.13 0.85 4.17
C ILE A 94 -0.62 0.14 5.30
N GLY A 95 -0.13 0.21 6.53
CA GLY A 95 -0.80 -0.37 7.70
C GLY A 95 -2.22 0.18 7.89
N ARG A 96 -2.40 1.50 7.70
CA ARG A 96 -3.73 2.13 7.72
C ARG A 96 -4.64 1.65 6.59
N MET A 97 -4.12 1.47 5.38
CA MET A 97 -4.89 0.95 4.24
C MET A 97 -5.32 -0.52 4.46
N LEU A 98 -4.44 -1.32 5.06
CA LEU A 98 -4.70 -2.72 5.41
C LEU A 98 -5.53 -2.88 6.70
N GLY A 99 -5.71 -1.80 7.47
CA GLY A 99 -6.47 -1.80 8.70
C GLY A 99 -5.79 -2.50 9.89
N MET A 100 -4.44 -2.53 9.89
CA MET A 100 -3.61 -3.06 10.98
C MET A 100 -3.40 -2.05 12.12
#